data_AF-A0A1F9WF70-F1
#
_entry.id   AF-A0A1F9WF70-F1
#
_cell.length_a   1.000
_cell.length_b   1.000
_cell.length_c   1.000
_cell.angle_alpha   90.00
_cell.angle_beta   90.00
_cell.angle_gamma   90.00
#
_symmetry.space_group_name_H-M   'P 1'
#
loop_
_entity.id
_entity.type
_entity.pdbx_description
1 polymer ?
#
loop_
_entity_poly.entity_id
_entity_poly.type
_entity_poly.pdbx_seq_one_letter_code
_entity_poly.pdbx_strand_id
1 'polypeptide(L)'
;MVRAGSPDGKMRFTGKSFMKLPPVFAGGLPAGLGPRRGGQILLPSLLVIPSLLIFVYLLFETTKISREKIRQQFAVDSAAFIQMGDYTNLFNRTAYVNGPFPYRIFKEKYSCPPANNYGYDSGSGEICEYDILYDAGAFPRNLADNSTGPDPAPMDNDSKWNIGFKPGVAVREGVKGNPTSPIIFADSASHVFDLTTHAQAASIKVPWAVVSDMYMFYAQVYGLLGSVEASQLTVFDRLTDTFNFFRKSYYLNAGTAECVRNPGNCGQDGLEGFYANKLKEGPNGVMRHYIHKIQFHAKVHTGGWPSPYYLGRSNPPMDMTTHDPKGLFQLATVSAGFLQKIGNGFNVSQGWDAPSNYFKVNFNDIAACKETGRPCVHALITTQCPQLKGGNNNCVWPYPTPKYQTRLYP
;
A
#
# COMPACT_ATOMS: atom_id res chain seq x y z
N MET A 1 0.98 -1.29 34.59
CA MET A 1 1.87 -2.19 35.36
C MET A 1 3.12 -2.37 34.50
N VAL A 2 4.34 -1.94 34.82
CA VAL A 2 5.08 -1.79 36.09
C VAL A 2 5.84 -0.44 36.08
N ARG A 3 5.98 0.17 37.26
CA ARG A 3 6.72 1.43 37.54
C ARG A 3 8.11 1.12 38.12
N ALA A 4 8.98 2.13 37.96
CA ALA A 4 9.92 2.70 38.94
C ALA A 4 11.43 2.50 38.71
N GLY A 5 12.16 3.63 38.73
CA GLY A 5 13.62 3.69 38.95
C GLY A 5 14.31 4.92 38.35
N SER A 6 14.32 6.04 39.07
CA SER A 6 15.18 7.24 38.94
C SER A 6 15.65 7.59 40.38
N PRO A 7 16.65 8.45 40.70
CA PRO A 7 17.45 9.42 39.91
C PRO A 7 18.96 9.50 40.31
N ASP A 8 19.63 10.56 39.82
CA ASP A 8 20.81 11.27 40.38
C ASP A 8 22.24 10.93 39.92
N GLY A 9 22.87 11.94 39.30
CA GLY A 9 24.29 11.97 38.96
C GLY A 9 24.77 13.38 38.58
N LYS A 10 24.82 14.30 39.55
CA LYS A 10 25.52 15.59 39.44
C LYS A 10 27.04 15.35 39.52
N MET A 11 27.82 15.87 38.57
CA MET A 11 29.28 16.05 38.75
C MET A 11 29.65 17.54 38.80
N ARG A 12 30.44 17.86 39.83
CA ARG A 12 30.94 19.18 40.23
C ARG A 12 32.13 19.60 39.38
N PHE A 13 32.21 20.89 39.06
CA PHE A 13 33.45 21.58 38.69
C PHE A 13 34.12 22.13 39.96
N THR A 14 35.39 21.81 40.17
CA THR A 14 36.28 22.47 41.13
C THR A 14 37.62 22.73 40.45
N GLY A 15 38.07 23.98 40.53
CA GLY A 15 39.30 24.43 39.88
C GLY A 15 40.53 24.48 40.79
N LYS A 16 41.55 25.12 40.20
CA LYS A 16 42.76 25.75 40.75
C LYS A 16 44.07 24.94 40.80
N SER A 17 45.02 25.51 40.04
CA SER A 17 46.37 25.92 40.44
C SER A 17 47.57 24.99 40.21
N PHE A 18 48.50 25.53 39.41
CA PHE A 18 49.94 25.74 39.67
C PHE A 18 50.71 24.64 40.42
N MET A 19 51.77 24.09 39.79
CA MET A 19 53.17 24.43 40.11
C MET A 19 54.20 23.50 39.42
N LYS A 20 55.33 24.13 39.06
CA LYS A 20 56.73 23.67 39.18
C LYS A 20 57.24 22.54 38.27
N LEU A 21 58.02 22.96 37.29
CA LEU A 21 59.19 22.24 36.77
C LEU A 21 60.41 22.45 37.69
N PRO A 22 61.28 21.43 37.88
CA PRO A 22 62.56 21.59 38.55
C PRO A 22 63.70 21.98 37.57
N PRO A 23 64.87 22.42 38.09
CA PRO A 23 65.87 23.14 37.32
C PRO A 23 67.24 22.42 37.18
N VAL A 24 68.15 23.12 36.48
CA VAL A 24 69.63 23.14 36.55
C VAL A 24 70.42 22.16 35.66
N PHE A 25 71.17 22.74 34.69
CA PHE A 25 72.65 22.83 34.58
C PHE A 25 72.99 23.23 33.12
N ALA A 26 73.32 24.49 32.83
CA ALA A 26 74.66 25.11 32.89
C ALA A 26 75.73 24.36 32.08
N GLY A 27 76.13 24.94 30.94
CA GLY A 27 77.27 24.50 30.14
C GLY A 27 77.48 25.44 28.96
N GLY A 28 78.53 26.24 29.02
CA GLY A 28 78.81 27.34 28.10
C GLY A 28 79.15 26.94 26.66
N LEU A 29 79.01 27.93 25.78
CA LEU A 29 79.49 27.95 24.40
C LEU A 29 80.96 27.55 24.29
N PRO A 30 81.37 27.05 23.11
CA PRO A 30 82.18 27.95 22.30
C PRO A 30 81.59 28.18 20.91
N ALA A 31 81.81 29.40 20.44
CA ALA A 31 81.59 29.83 19.08
C ALA A 31 82.40 28.96 18.10
N GLY A 32 81.71 28.34 17.15
CA GLY A 32 82.27 27.70 15.97
C GLY A 32 81.45 28.11 14.76
N LEU A 33 82.04 28.94 13.91
CA LEU A 33 81.50 29.32 12.61
C LEU A 33 81.12 28.09 11.77
N GLY A 34 79.84 27.99 11.40
CA GLY A 34 79.33 27.01 10.43
C GLY A 34 78.23 27.68 9.59
N PRO A 35 78.14 27.42 8.28
CA PRO A 35 77.49 28.30 7.33
C PRO A 35 75.98 28.40 7.57
N ARG A 36 75.44 29.60 7.35
CA ARG A 36 74.00 29.91 7.34
C ARG A 36 73.21 28.82 6.59
N ARG A 37 72.57 27.90 7.31
CA ARG A 37 71.51 27.03 6.77
C ARG A 37 70.17 27.77 6.80
N GLY A 38 70.08 28.88 6.07
CA GLY A 38 68.83 29.62 5.84
C GLY A 38 67.87 28.93 4.86
N GLY A 39 68.27 27.81 4.24
CA GLY A 39 67.50 27.12 3.21
C GLY A 39 66.75 25.86 3.66
N GLN A 40 66.96 25.34 4.88
CA GLN A 40 66.41 24.04 5.29
C GLN A 40 65.00 24.08 5.90
N ILE A 41 64.49 25.24 6.30
CA ILE A 41 63.07 25.43 6.69
C ILE A 41 62.22 25.82 5.46
N LEU A 42 62.86 26.38 4.44
CA LEU A 42 62.23 26.85 3.20
C LEU A 42 61.81 25.69 2.29
N LEU A 43 62.61 24.62 2.16
CA LEU A 43 62.30 23.47 1.32
C LEU A 43 61.07 22.65 1.79
N PRO A 44 60.91 22.31 3.08
CA PRO A 44 59.71 21.64 3.56
C PRO A 44 58.47 22.54 3.46
N SER A 45 58.57 23.84 3.76
CA SER A 45 57.43 24.76 3.68
C SER A 45 56.98 25.04 2.24
N LEU A 46 57.91 25.07 1.27
CA LEU A 46 57.61 25.20 -0.17
C LEU A 46 56.82 24.01 -0.73
N LEU A 47 56.95 22.83 -0.14
CA LEU A 47 56.18 21.64 -0.55
C LEU A 47 54.94 21.47 0.33
N VAL A 48 55.08 21.58 1.65
CA VAL A 48 53.99 21.32 2.62
C VAL A 48 52.86 22.33 2.49
N ILE A 49 53.15 23.64 2.32
CA ILE A 49 52.09 24.65 2.26
C ILE A 49 51.24 24.50 0.98
N PRO A 50 51.82 24.39 -0.24
CA PRO A 50 51.02 24.11 -1.44
C PRO A 50 50.30 22.77 -1.39
N SER A 51 50.93 21.73 -0.85
CA SER A 51 50.28 20.41 -0.67
C SER A 51 49.05 20.50 0.23
N LEU A 52 49.17 21.23 1.35
CA LEU A 52 48.09 21.41 2.30
C LEU A 52 46.97 22.27 1.71
N LEU A 53 47.29 23.30 0.92
CA LEU A 53 46.28 24.06 0.18
C LEU A 53 45.55 23.19 -0.84
N ILE A 54 46.26 22.37 -1.62
CA ILE A 54 45.64 21.43 -2.57
C ILE A 54 44.71 20.47 -1.82
N PHE A 55 45.14 19.93 -0.68
CA PHE A 55 44.33 19.04 0.14
C PHE A 55 43.05 19.72 0.66
N VAL A 56 43.15 20.95 1.13
CA VAL A 56 41.98 21.76 1.56
C VAL A 56 41.03 22.01 0.40
N TYR A 57 41.54 22.36 -0.80
CA TYR A 57 40.70 22.53 -1.99
C TYR A 57 40.02 21.23 -2.41
N LEU A 58 40.72 20.09 -2.29
CA LEU A 58 40.16 18.78 -2.62
C LEU A 58 39.04 18.40 -1.64
N LEU A 59 39.20 18.67 -0.34
CA LEU A 59 38.13 18.51 0.65
C LEU A 59 36.92 19.42 0.36
N PHE A 60 37.15 20.66 -0.05
CA PHE A 60 36.07 21.57 -0.41
C PHE A 60 35.30 21.12 -1.66
N GLU A 61 35.99 20.69 -2.71
CA GLU A 61 35.34 20.20 -3.94
C GLU A 61 34.61 18.86 -3.71
N THR A 62 35.18 17.95 -2.93
CA THR A 62 34.50 16.69 -2.56
C THR A 62 33.28 16.91 -1.69
N THR A 63 33.33 17.87 -0.75
CA THR A 63 32.17 18.20 0.10
C THR A 63 31.03 18.85 -0.70
N LYS A 64 31.33 19.67 -1.71
CA LYS A 64 30.29 20.18 -2.64
C LYS A 64 29.58 19.05 -3.38
N ILE A 65 30.33 18.13 -3.98
CA ILE A 65 29.77 16.99 -4.72
C ILE A 65 28.99 16.07 -3.79
N SER A 66 29.52 15.80 -2.59
CA SER A 66 28.84 14.99 -1.58
C SER A 66 27.50 15.61 -1.15
N ARG A 67 27.48 16.92 -0.88
CA ARG A 67 26.25 17.65 -0.53
C ARG A 67 25.22 17.58 -1.64
N GLU A 68 25.65 17.77 -2.90
CA GLU A 68 24.74 17.70 -4.03
C GLU A 68 24.19 16.28 -4.22
N LYS A 69 25.04 15.25 -4.15
CA LYS A 69 24.59 13.86 -4.18
C LYS A 69 23.56 13.54 -3.10
N ILE A 70 23.80 13.97 -1.85
CA ILE A 70 22.86 13.77 -0.73
C ILE A 70 21.52 14.45 -1.02
N ARG A 71 21.54 15.66 -1.59
CA ARG A 71 20.33 16.37 -1.98
C ARG A 71 19.55 15.62 -3.07
N GLN A 72 20.24 15.12 -4.09
CA GLN A 72 19.62 14.33 -5.15
C GLN A 72 19.02 13.03 -4.61
N GLN A 73 19.75 12.33 -3.72
CA GLN A 73 19.25 11.10 -3.08
C GLN A 73 17.96 11.40 -2.29
N PHE A 74 17.98 12.42 -1.42
CA PHE A 74 16.82 12.81 -0.65
C PHE A 74 15.61 13.19 -1.53
N ALA A 75 15.86 13.83 -2.67
CA ALA A 75 14.83 14.20 -3.62
C ALA A 75 14.19 12.97 -4.28
N VAL A 76 15.00 11.99 -4.72
CA VAL A 76 14.51 10.73 -5.31
C VAL A 76 13.77 9.90 -4.27
N ASP A 77 14.33 9.75 -3.09
CA ASP A 77 13.74 9.01 -1.96
C ASP A 77 12.34 9.53 -1.66
N SER A 78 12.21 10.85 -1.51
CA SER A 78 10.94 11.52 -1.24
C SER A 78 9.95 11.38 -2.39
N ALA A 79 10.42 11.50 -3.64
CA ALA A 79 9.57 11.40 -4.82
C ALA A 79 9.05 9.97 -5.04
N ALA A 80 9.94 8.98 -4.95
CA ALA A 80 9.61 7.56 -5.07
C ALA A 80 8.66 7.13 -3.96
N PHE A 81 8.91 7.56 -2.71
CA PHE A 81 8.06 7.23 -1.57
C PHE A 81 6.64 7.76 -1.73
N ILE A 82 6.48 9.04 -2.11
CA ILE A 82 5.16 9.64 -2.34
C ILE A 82 4.45 8.91 -3.47
N GLN A 83 5.14 8.64 -4.58
CA GLN A 83 4.53 8.00 -5.74
C GLN A 83 4.08 6.57 -5.45
N MET A 84 4.88 5.79 -4.71
CA MET A 84 4.49 4.45 -4.29
C MET A 84 3.36 4.50 -3.24
N GLY A 85 3.26 5.59 -2.47
CA GLY A 85 2.13 5.87 -1.58
C GLY A 85 0.77 5.77 -2.29
N ASP A 86 0.65 6.27 -3.52
CA ASP A 86 -0.59 6.16 -4.31
C ASP A 86 -0.99 4.71 -4.58
N TYR A 87 -0.03 3.82 -4.83
CA TYR A 87 -0.25 2.39 -5.04
C TYR A 87 -0.72 1.73 -3.74
N THR A 88 -0.03 1.98 -2.62
CA THR A 88 -0.44 1.41 -1.32
C THR A 88 -1.85 1.84 -0.91
N ASN A 89 -2.20 3.10 -1.17
CA ASN A 89 -3.52 3.64 -0.90
C ASN A 89 -4.59 2.96 -1.75
N LEU A 90 -4.33 2.74 -3.05
CA LEU A 90 -5.24 1.99 -3.90
C LEU A 90 -5.46 0.58 -3.35
N PHE A 91 -4.40 -0.20 -3.11
CA PHE A 91 -4.56 -1.59 -2.67
C PHE A 91 -5.22 -1.73 -1.31
N ASN A 92 -4.93 -0.83 -0.36
CA ASN A 92 -5.61 -0.82 0.93
C ASN A 92 -7.09 -0.53 0.76
N ARG A 93 -7.46 0.43 -0.08
CA ARG A 93 -8.87 0.76 -0.34
C ARG A 93 -9.61 -0.35 -1.08
N THR A 94 -9.00 -0.95 -2.09
CA THR A 94 -9.55 -2.14 -2.77
C THR A 94 -9.74 -3.29 -1.78
N ALA A 95 -8.78 -3.53 -0.88
CA ALA A 95 -8.93 -4.54 0.17
C ALA A 95 -10.12 -4.23 1.11
N TYR A 96 -10.34 -2.96 1.49
CA TYR A 96 -11.50 -2.56 2.29
C TYR A 96 -12.84 -2.86 1.58
N VAL A 97 -12.93 -2.49 0.30
CA VAL A 97 -14.12 -2.71 -0.53
C VAL A 97 -14.42 -4.21 -0.68
N ASN A 98 -13.40 -5.05 -0.79
CA ASN A 98 -13.55 -6.49 -1.00
C ASN A 98 -14.08 -7.27 0.20
N GLY A 99 -13.87 -6.80 1.43
CA GLY A 99 -14.09 -7.62 2.62
C GLY A 99 -14.57 -6.87 3.84
N PRO A 100 -13.72 -6.04 4.47
CA PRO A 100 -14.05 -5.35 5.71
C PRO A 100 -15.31 -4.48 5.65
N PHE A 101 -15.53 -3.75 4.56
CA PHE A 101 -16.73 -2.93 4.42
C PHE A 101 -18.01 -3.75 4.28
N PRO A 102 -18.15 -4.67 3.30
CA PRO A 102 -19.35 -5.48 3.23
C PRO A 102 -19.58 -6.26 4.53
N TYR A 103 -18.55 -6.89 5.10
CA TYR A 103 -18.64 -7.57 6.39
C TYR A 103 -19.28 -6.71 7.49
N ARG A 104 -18.78 -5.48 7.70
CA ARG A 104 -19.27 -4.57 8.75
C ARG A 104 -20.67 -4.05 8.46
N ILE A 105 -20.92 -3.61 7.22
CA ILE A 105 -22.22 -3.05 6.82
C ILE A 105 -23.34 -4.08 6.99
N PHE A 106 -23.12 -5.31 6.53
CA PHE A 106 -24.11 -6.38 6.71
C PHE A 106 -24.27 -6.78 8.17
N LYS A 107 -23.20 -6.78 8.98
CA LYS A 107 -23.29 -7.10 10.41
C LYS A 107 -24.04 -6.02 11.19
N GLU A 108 -23.76 -4.76 10.93
CA GLU A 108 -24.47 -3.64 11.56
C GLU A 108 -25.97 -3.67 11.24
N LYS A 109 -26.33 -3.98 9.98
CA LYS A 109 -27.73 -4.02 9.55
C LYS A 109 -28.49 -5.25 10.02
N TYR A 110 -27.86 -6.43 9.99
CA TYR A 110 -28.56 -7.72 10.09
C TYR A 110 -28.04 -8.65 11.19
N SER A 111 -27.10 -8.22 12.04
CA SER A 111 -26.69 -8.99 13.24
C SER A 111 -27.93 -9.48 13.99
N CYS A 112 -27.88 -10.68 14.58
CA CYS A 112 -29.07 -11.27 15.17
C CYS A 112 -29.38 -10.61 16.54
N PRO A 113 -30.40 -9.72 16.69
CA PRO A 113 -30.89 -9.37 18.01
C PRO A 113 -31.75 -10.52 18.56
N PRO A 114 -32.02 -10.56 19.88
CA PRO A 114 -32.88 -11.58 20.48
C PRO A 114 -34.35 -11.57 20.03
N ALA A 115 -34.78 -10.63 19.17
CA ALA A 115 -36.18 -10.42 18.79
C ALA A 115 -36.52 -10.65 17.30
N ASN A 116 -35.54 -10.77 16.40
CA ASN A 116 -35.77 -10.77 14.94
C ASN A 116 -35.18 -12.00 14.23
N ASN A 117 -35.32 -13.17 14.85
CA ASN A 117 -34.89 -14.42 14.23
C ASN A 117 -36.06 -15.14 13.55
N TYR A 118 -35.74 -15.90 12.51
CA TYR A 118 -36.68 -16.73 11.78
C TYR A 118 -36.52 -18.18 12.20
N GLY A 119 -37.62 -18.82 12.58
CA GLY A 119 -37.63 -20.23 12.95
C GLY A 119 -37.50 -21.15 11.73
N TYR A 120 -36.82 -22.29 11.93
CA TYR A 120 -36.88 -23.40 10.98
C TYR A 120 -38.24 -24.09 11.03
N ASP A 121 -38.73 -24.60 9.89
CA ASP A 121 -39.96 -25.38 9.83
C ASP A 121 -39.88 -26.70 10.61
N SER A 122 -38.67 -27.26 10.73
CA SER A 122 -38.37 -28.45 11.53
C SER A 122 -38.43 -28.20 13.04
N GLY A 123 -38.49 -26.94 13.48
CA GLY A 123 -38.36 -26.56 14.89
C GLY A 123 -36.93 -26.68 15.44
N SER A 124 -35.91 -26.89 14.60
CA SER A 124 -34.52 -27.11 15.02
C SER A 124 -33.77 -25.86 15.50
N GLY A 125 -34.46 -24.72 15.63
CA GLY A 125 -33.88 -23.47 16.12
C GLY A 125 -34.29 -22.25 15.29
N GLU A 126 -33.44 -21.23 15.35
CA GLU A 126 -33.64 -19.90 14.81
C GLU A 126 -32.43 -19.46 13.98
N ILE A 127 -32.65 -18.65 12.94
CA ILE A 127 -31.60 -18.07 12.09
C ILE A 127 -31.97 -16.63 11.73
N CYS A 128 -30.99 -15.73 11.65
CA CYS A 128 -31.22 -14.35 11.24
C CYS A 128 -30.75 -14.06 9.81
N GLU A 129 -31.13 -12.88 9.31
CA GLU A 129 -30.84 -12.42 7.94
C GLU A 129 -29.35 -12.42 7.60
N TYR A 130 -28.49 -12.11 8.58
CA TYR A 130 -27.04 -12.13 8.39
C TYR A 130 -26.50 -13.50 8.01
N ASP A 131 -26.92 -14.56 8.72
CA ASP A 131 -26.48 -15.92 8.42
C ASP A 131 -27.12 -16.45 7.13
N ILE A 132 -28.38 -16.10 6.86
CA ILE A 132 -29.05 -16.47 5.60
C ILE A 132 -28.23 -15.95 4.40
N LEU A 133 -27.87 -14.67 4.43
CA LEU A 133 -27.09 -14.02 3.37
C LEU A 133 -25.66 -14.55 3.29
N TYR A 134 -24.99 -14.75 4.42
CA TYR A 134 -23.64 -15.30 4.44
C TYR A 134 -23.60 -16.72 3.86
N ASP A 135 -24.60 -17.53 4.21
CA ASP A 135 -24.72 -18.92 3.76
C ASP A 135 -25.00 -19.04 2.27
N ALA A 136 -25.70 -18.06 1.70
CA ALA A 136 -25.88 -17.91 0.26
C ALA A 136 -24.60 -17.37 -0.45
N GLY A 137 -23.58 -16.94 0.30
CA GLY A 137 -22.38 -16.33 -0.24
C GLY A 137 -22.59 -14.90 -0.71
N ALA A 138 -23.52 -14.15 -0.13
CA ALA A 138 -23.79 -12.76 -0.48
C ALA A 138 -22.61 -11.84 -0.19
N PHE A 139 -22.01 -11.97 0.99
CA PHE A 139 -20.89 -11.13 1.44
C PHE A 139 -19.83 -11.96 2.17
N PRO A 140 -18.57 -11.49 2.24
CA PRO A 140 -17.52 -12.14 3.03
C PRO A 140 -17.60 -11.72 4.50
N ARG A 141 -17.26 -12.62 5.42
CA ARG A 141 -17.19 -12.33 6.87
C ARG A 141 -15.90 -12.88 7.47
N ASN A 142 -15.54 -12.41 8.65
CA ASN A 142 -14.46 -13.03 9.40
C ASN A 142 -14.86 -14.48 9.74
N LEU A 143 -14.08 -15.47 9.29
CA LEU A 143 -14.39 -16.90 9.44
C LEU A 143 -14.50 -17.35 10.90
N ALA A 144 -13.92 -16.61 11.83
CA ALA A 144 -14.02 -16.86 13.28
C ALA A 144 -15.18 -16.11 13.95
N ASP A 145 -15.87 -15.21 13.24
CA ASP A 145 -16.99 -14.44 13.77
C ASP A 145 -18.31 -15.20 13.65
N ASN A 146 -19.24 -14.89 14.55
CA ASN A 146 -20.60 -15.41 14.56
C ASN A 146 -21.63 -14.28 14.51
N SER A 147 -22.85 -14.63 14.11
CA SER A 147 -23.95 -13.69 13.88
C SER A 147 -24.55 -13.08 15.14
N THR A 148 -24.35 -13.73 16.29
CA THR A 148 -24.86 -13.33 17.61
C THR A 148 -23.79 -12.71 18.51
N GLY A 149 -22.56 -12.58 18.02
CA GLY A 149 -21.43 -12.07 18.79
C GLY A 149 -21.44 -10.55 18.92
N PRO A 150 -20.61 -9.99 19.82
CA PRO A 150 -20.42 -8.54 19.89
C PRO A 150 -19.94 -7.99 18.54
N ASP A 151 -20.00 -6.67 18.40
CA ASP A 151 -19.45 -5.96 17.24
C ASP A 151 -18.02 -6.45 16.92
N PRO A 152 -17.62 -6.48 15.63
CA PRO A 152 -16.32 -6.97 15.23
C PRO A 152 -15.19 -6.31 16.03
N ALA A 153 -14.40 -7.14 16.73
CA ALA A 153 -13.23 -6.64 17.43
C ALA A 153 -12.25 -5.97 16.42
N PRO A 154 -11.53 -4.91 16.84
CA PRO A 154 -10.47 -4.33 16.03
C PRO A 154 -9.40 -5.39 15.70
N MET A 155 -9.04 -5.52 14.42
CA MET A 155 -8.06 -6.49 13.92
C MET A 155 -6.71 -5.83 13.60
N ASP A 156 -6.40 -4.71 14.24
CA ASP A 156 -5.24 -3.87 13.92
C ASP A 156 -3.91 -4.57 14.23
N ASN A 157 -3.90 -5.50 15.18
CA ASN A 157 -2.73 -6.29 15.55
C ASN A 157 -2.57 -7.58 14.71
N ASP A 158 -3.60 -8.00 13.98
CA ASP A 158 -3.58 -9.26 13.25
C ASP A 158 -2.72 -9.15 11.99
N SER A 159 -1.80 -10.08 11.76
CA SER A 159 -1.00 -10.08 10.53
C SER A 159 -1.86 -10.38 9.28
N LYS A 160 -2.97 -11.09 9.44
CA LYS A 160 -3.87 -11.46 8.36
C LYS A 160 -5.31 -11.42 8.84
N TRP A 161 -6.17 -10.81 8.04
CA TRP A 161 -7.61 -10.80 8.31
C TRP A 161 -8.24 -12.00 7.62
N ASN A 162 -8.77 -12.94 8.40
CA ASN A 162 -9.44 -14.14 7.89
C ASN A 162 -10.86 -13.83 7.43
N ILE A 163 -11.02 -12.81 6.59
CA ILE A 163 -12.29 -12.40 6.00
C ILE A 163 -12.44 -13.08 4.65
N GLY A 164 -13.56 -13.74 4.41
CA GLY A 164 -13.83 -14.43 3.15
C GLY A 164 -15.28 -14.91 3.03
N PHE A 165 -15.67 -15.31 1.83
CA PHE A 165 -16.96 -15.96 1.60
C PHE A 165 -17.04 -17.31 2.30
N LYS A 166 -18.27 -17.78 2.55
CA LYS A 166 -18.50 -19.12 3.08
C LYS A 166 -17.86 -20.18 2.16
N PRO A 167 -17.02 -21.07 2.69
CA PRO A 167 -16.47 -22.18 1.92
C PRO A 167 -17.57 -23.10 1.37
N GLY A 168 -17.42 -23.56 0.13
CA GLY A 168 -18.34 -24.54 -0.49
C GLY A 168 -19.57 -23.93 -1.16
N VAL A 169 -19.67 -22.60 -1.27
CA VAL A 169 -20.73 -21.94 -2.04
C VAL A 169 -20.33 -21.91 -3.53
N ALA A 170 -21.04 -22.69 -4.34
CA ALA A 170 -20.72 -22.93 -5.76
C ALA A 170 -20.53 -21.63 -6.58
N VAL A 171 -21.38 -20.61 -6.37
CA VAL A 171 -21.30 -19.34 -7.12
C VAL A 171 -20.02 -18.55 -6.83
N ARG A 172 -19.31 -18.86 -5.74
CA ARG A 172 -18.08 -18.17 -5.32
C ARG A 172 -16.80 -18.99 -5.56
N GLU A 173 -16.89 -20.21 -6.10
CA GLU A 173 -15.71 -21.04 -6.34
C GLU A 173 -14.69 -20.36 -7.27
N GLY A 174 -15.16 -19.61 -8.28
CA GLY A 174 -14.28 -18.85 -9.17
C GLY A 174 -13.45 -17.75 -8.49
N VAL A 175 -13.85 -17.31 -7.29
CA VAL A 175 -13.13 -16.30 -6.49
C VAL A 175 -12.64 -16.84 -5.15
N LYS A 176 -12.53 -18.16 -4.98
CA LYS A 176 -11.90 -18.74 -3.79
C LYS A 176 -10.41 -18.39 -3.70
N GLY A 177 -9.76 -18.26 -4.85
CA GLY A 177 -8.39 -17.76 -5.01
C GLY A 177 -8.33 -16.36 -5.62
N ASN A 178 -7.14 -15.95 -6.06
CA ASN A 178 -6.97 -14.74 -6.86
C ASN A 178 -7.21 -15.08 -8.35
N PRO A 179 -8.33 -14.67 -8.95
CA PRO A 179 -8.64 -15.00 -10.34
C PRO A 179 -7.66 -14.35 -11.31
N THR A 180 -7.44 -14.99 -12.47
CA THR A 180 -6.55 -14.49 -13.53
C THR A 180 -7.28 -13.71 -14.62
N SER A 181 -8.62 -13.73 -14.59
CA SER A 181 -9.49 -13.00 -15.51
C SER A 181 -10.66 -12.37 -14.76
N PRO A 182 -11.28 -11.31 -15.30
CA PRO A 182 -12.56 -10.82 -14.81
C PRO A 182 -13.58 -11.97 -14.77
N ILE A 183 -14.42 -11.96 -13.74
CA ILE A 183 -15.46 -12.97 -13.55
C ILE A 183 -16.80 -12.27 -13.61
N ILE A 184 -17.64 -12.76 -14.51
CA ILE A 184 -19.05 -12.47 -14.53
C ILE A 184 -19.73 -13.65 -13.86
N PHE A 185 -20.22 -13.41 -12.66
CA PHE A 185 -21.07 -14.34 -11.95
C PHE A 185 -22.46 -14.29 -12.57
N ALA A 186 -23.09 -15.46 -12.67
CA ALA A 186 -24.49 -15.57 -13.01
C ALA A 186 -24.87 -14.83 -14.32
N ASP A 187 -24.25 -15.24 -15.43
CA ASP A 187 -24.26 -14.56 -16.73
C ASP A 187 -25.45 -14.91 -17.63
N SER A 188 -26.26 -15.90 -17.25
CA SER A 188 -27.27 -16.51 -18.10
C SER A 188 -28.48 -16.96 -17.28
N ALA A 189 -29.61 -17.21 -17.92
CA ALA A 189 -30.82 -17.67 -17.21
C ALA A 189 -30.62 -19.02 -16.48
N SER A 190 -29.62 -19.82 -16.88
CA SER A 190 -29.23 -21.08 -16.25
C SER A 190 -28.17 -20.92 -15.14
N HIS A 191 -27.51 -19.77 -15.06
CA HIS A 191 -26.56 -19.44 -14.01
C HIS A 191 -27.02 -18.16 -13.32
N VAL A 192 -27.69 -18.30 -12.18
CA VAL A 192 -28.24 -17.18 -11.41
C VAL A 192 -27.63 -17.17 -10.02
N PHE A 193 -27.39 -15.99 -9.45
CA PHE A 193 -26.98 -15.88 -8.05
C PHE A 193 -28.23 -15.90 -7.17
N ASP A 194 -28.39 -16.96 -6.37
CA ASP A 194 -29.46 -17.06 -5.39
C ASP A 194 -29.06 -16.31 -4.10
N LEU A 195 -29.61 -15.11 -3.90
CA LEU A 195 -29.42 -14.34 -2.67
C LEU A 195 -30.02 -15.04 -1.45
N THR A 196 -31.10 -15.80 -1.67
CA THR A 196 -31.65 -16.77 -0.73
C THR A 196 -31.98 -18.01 -1.51
N THR A 197 -31.34 -19.12 -1.17
CA THR A 197 -31.45 -20.37 -1.93
C THR A 197 -32.82 -21.02 -1.75
N HIS A 198 -33.21 -21.85 -2.71
CA HIS A 198 -34.43 -22.65 -2.61
C HIS A 198 -34.46 -23.50 -1.32
N ALA A 199 -33.33 -24.10 -0.94
CA ALA A 199 -33.21 -24.92 0.27
C ALA A 199 -33.42 -24.11 1.56
N GLN A 200 -32.88 -22.88 1.62
CA GLN A 200 -33.10 -21.97 2.75
C GLN A 200 -34.57 -21.56 2.84
N ALA A 201 -35.18 -21.12 1.74
CA ALA A 201 -36.57 -20.67 1.75
C ALA A 201 -37.58 -21.79 1.98
N ALA A 202 -37.23 -23.04 1.65
CA ALA A 202 -38.04 -24.22 1.97
C ALA A 202 -37.97 -24.63 3.44
N SER A 203 -36.90 -24.26 4.15
CA SER A 203 -36.64 -24.69 5.54
C SER A 203 -36.82 -23.59 6.58
N ILE A 204 -36.75 -22.31 6.17
CA ILE A 204 -36.82 -21.14 7.05
C ILE A 204 -38.10 -20.36 6.76
N LYS A 205 -38.79 -19.91 7.81
CA LYS A 205 -40.02 -19.10 7.71
C LYS A 205 -39.73 -17.63 7.40
N VAL A 206 -39.05 -17.34 6.29
CA VAL A 206 -38.77 -15.95 5.86
C VAL A 206 -39.85 -15.45 4.88
N PRO A 207 -40.58 -14.36 5.21
CA PRO A 207 -41.57 -13.77 4.32
C PRO A 207 -40.96 -13.10 3.09
N TRP A 208 -41.72 -13.03 1.99
CA TRP A 208 -41.32 -12.32 0.77
C TRP A 208 -40.85 -10.88 0.99
N ALA A 209 -41.56 -10.11 1.83
CA ALA A 209 -41.24 -8.70 2.09
C ALA A 209 -39.81 -8.55 2.66
N VAL A 210 -39.43 -9.42 3.59
CA VAL A 210 -38.09 -9.41 4.20
C VAL A 210 -37.01 -9.71 3.16
N VAL A 211 -37.19 -10.76 2.35
CA VAL A 211 -36.20 -11.13 1.33
C VAL A 211 -36.08 -10.05 0.25
N SER A 212 -37.19 -9.38 -0.09
CA SER A 212 -37.18 -8.22 -0.99
C SER A 212 -36.35 -7.07 -0.42
N ASP A 213 -36.49 -6.77 0.88
CA ASP A 213 -35.70 -5.73 1.55
C ASP A 213 -34.20 -6.09 1.61
N MET A 214 -33.88 -7.36 1.88
CA MET A 214 -32.51 -7.88 1.83
C MET A 214 -31.90 -7.71 0.45
N TYR A 215 -32.66 -7.98 -0.62
CA TYR A 215 -32.23 -7.75 -2.00
C TYR A 215 -31.97 -6.27 -2.29
N MET A 216 -32.89 -5.38 -1.92
CA MET A 216 -32.72 -3.94 -2.14
C MET A 216 -31.47 -3.41 -1.43
N PHE A 217 -31.28 -3.79 -0.16
CA PHE A 217 -30.09 -3.40 0.59
C PHE A 217 -28.81 -3.98 -0.03
N TYR A 218 -28.82 -5.26 -0.42
CA TYR A 218 -27.69 -5.90 -1.08
C TYR A 218 -27.28 -5.16 -2.36
N ALA A 219 -28.24 -4.85 -3.23
CA ALA A 219 -27.98 -4.10 -4.46
C ALA A 219 -27.46 -2.68 -4.18
N GLN A 220 -27.99 -1.99 -3.16
CA GLN A 220 -27.53 -0.67 -2.76
C GLN A 220 -26.08 -0.68 -2.26
N VAL A 221 -25.73 -1.62 -1.37
CA VAL A 221 -24.38 -1.73 -0.80
C VAL A 221 -23.37 -2.01 -1.90
N TYR A 222 -23.62 -3.02 -2.73
CA TYR A 222 -22.69 -3.40 -3.79
C TYR A 222 -22.62 -2.39 -4.93
N GLY A 223 -23.72 -1.67 -5.22
CA GLY A 223 -23.71 -0.53 -6.12
C GLY A 223 -22.84 0.62 -5.61
N LEU A 224 -22.94 0.95 -4.32
CA LEU A 224 -22.10 1.96 -3.68
C LEU A 224 -20.62 1.54 -3.68
N LEU A 225 -20.32 0.32 -3.27
CA LEU A 225 -18.96 -0.23 -3.25
C LEU A 225 -18.32 -0.23 -4.65
N GLY A 226 -19.09 -0.59 -5.68
CA GLY A 226 -18.63 -0.54 -7.07
C GLY A 226 -18.32 0.89 -7.55
N SER A 227 -19.15 1.86 -7.18
CA SER A 227 -18.92 3.28 -7.48
C SER A 227 -17.67 3.82 -6.76
N VAL A 228 -17.47 3.42 -5.51
CA VAL A 228 -16.28 3.77 -4.72
C VAL A 228 -15.02 3.22 -5.37
N GLU A 229 -14.99 1.94 -5.75
CA GLU A 229 -13.84 1.33 -6.43
C GLU A 229 -13.55 2.00 -7.78
N ALA A 230 -14.60 2.23 -8.60
CA ALA A 230 -14.45 2.91 -9.89
C ALA A 230 -13.87 4.32 -9.74
N SER A 231 -14.33 5.07 -8.74
CA SER A 231 -13.82 6.40 -8.43
C SER A 231 -12.37 6.37 -7.97
N GLN A 232 -11.98 5.37 -7.17
CA GLN A 232 -10.60 5.21 -6.71
C GLN A 232 -9.65 4.90 -7.87
N LEU A 233 -10.04 4.01 -8.79
CA LEU A 233 -9.26 3.73 -9.99
C LEU A 233 -9.12 4.97 -10.88
N THR A 234 -10.21 5.72 -11.07
CA THR A 234 -10.19 6.96 -11.85
C THR A 234 -9.24 8.01 -11.26
N VAL A 235 -9.26 8.18 -9.93
CA VAL A 235 -8.33 9.06 -9.23
C VAL A 235 -6.90 8.56 -9.39
N PHE A 236 -6.66 7.27 -9.18
CA PHE A 236 -5.34 6.67 -9.32
C PHE A 236 -4.77 6.85 -10.74
N ASP A 237 -5.57 6.60 -11.78
CA ASP A 237 -5.18 6.79 -13.18
C ASP A 237 -4.77 8.25 -13.44
N ARG A 238 -5.53 9.21 -12.90
CA ARG A 238 -5.20 10.64 -13.01
C ARG A 238 -3.92 11.01 -12.28
N LEU A 239 -3.66 10.43 -11.11
CA LEU A 239 -2.44 10.71 -10.34
C LEU A 239 -1.19 10.09 -10.98
N THR A 240 -1.35 8.94 -11.64
CA THR A 240 -0.26 8.18 -12.26
C THR A 240 -0.10 8.44 -13.75
N ASP A 241 -0.90 9.31 -14.36
CA ASP A 241 -0.83 9.55 -15.81
C ASP A 241 0.50 10.16 -16.25
N THR A 242 0.89 11.22 -15.55
CA THR A 242 2.17 11.90 -15.77
C THR A 242 3.09 11.83 -14.55
N PHE A 243 2.69 11.06 -13.52
CA PHE A 243 3.39 10.95 -12.24
C PHE A 243 3.75 12.32 -11.64
N ASN A 244 2.78 13.24 -11.67
CA ASN A 244 2.99 14.63 -11.27
C ASN A 244 3.48 14.78 -9.82
N PHE A 245 3.09 13.88 -8.92
CA PHE A 245 3.55 13.94 -7.53
C PHE A 245 5.03 13.61 -7.40
N PHE A 246 5.53 12.60 -8.13
CA PHE A 246 6.96 12.33 -8.21
C PHE A 246 7.72 13.57 -8.69
N ARG A 247 7.31 14.14 -9.84
CA ARG A 247 7.97 15.32 -10.43
C ARG A 247 7.99 16.51 -9.48
N LYS A 248 6.85 16.82 -8.85
CA LYS A 248 6.74 17.94 -7.90
C LYS A 248 7.60 17.71 -6.66
N SER A 249 7.57 16.50 -6.10
CA SER A 249 8.39 16.15 -4.93
C SER A 249 9.88 16.24 -5.25
N TYR A 250 10.29 15.71 -6.41
CA TYR A 250 11.68 15.79 -6.86
C TYR A 250 12.09 17.25 -7.10
N TYR A 251 11.28 18.03 -7.82
CA TYR A 251 11.52 19.46 -8.09
C TYR A 251 11.77 20.26 -6.81
N LEU A 252 10.91 20.10 -5.79
CA LEU A 252 11.00 20.83 -4.53
C LEU A 252 12.27 20.53 -3.76
N ASN A 253 12.80 19.30 -3.87
CA ASN A 253 13.95 18.85 -3.08
C ASN A 253 15.27 18.98 -3.84
N ALA A 254 15.30 18.63 -5.12
CA ALA A 254 16.49 18.65 -5.97
C ALA A 254 16.89 20.08 -6.37
N GLY A 255 15.91 20.96 -6.66
CA GLY A 255 16.11 22.36 -7.06
C GLY A 255 17.31 22.60 -7.99
N THR A 256 17.47 21.74 -9.00
CA THR A 256 18.52 21.85 -10.01
C THR A 256 18.19 22.91 -11.05
N ALA A 257 19.20 23.48 -11.69
CA ALA A 257 18.99 24.44 -12.78
C ALA A 257 18.21 23.82 -13.96
N GLU A 258 18.41 22.52 -14.22
CA GLU A 258 17.66 21.75 -15.22
C GLU A 258 16.16 21.73 -14.89
N CYS A 259 15.81 21.39 -13.66
CA CYS A 259 14.43 21.36 -13.18
C CYS A 259 13.75 22.73 -13.22
N VAL A 260 14.48 23.81 -12.92
CA VAL A 260 13.94 25.19 -12.99
C VAL A 260 13.70 25.62 -14.43
N ARG A 261 14.61 25.29 -15.36
CA ARG A 261 14.48 25.64 -16.77
C ARG A 261 13.42 24.80 -17.49
N ASN A 262 13.35 23.51 -17.16
CA ASN A 262 12.46 22.53 -17.78
C ASN A 262 11.68 21.74 -16.72
N PRO A 263 10.70 22.37 -16.03
CA PRO A 263 9.95 21.71 -14.96
C PRO A 263 9.18 20.47 -15.45
N GLY A 264 8.81 20.44 -16.74
CA GLY A 264 8.14 19.31 -17.37
C GLY A 264 9.02 18.06 -17.54
N ASN A 265 10.35 18.17 -17.48
CA ASN A 265 11.28 17.04 -17.61
C ASN A 265 11.99 16.73 -16.30
N CYS A 266 11.66 17.45 -15.23
CA CYS A 266 12.29 17.28 -13.93
C CYS A 266 12.00 15.89 -13.35
N GLY A 267 13.06 15.13 -13.07
CA GLY A 267 12.95 13.77 -12.52
C GLY A 267 12.56 12.70 -13.54
N GLN A 268 12.75 12.95 -14.84
CA GLN A 268 12.28 12.03 -15.90
C GLN A 268 12.97 10.66 -15.85
N ASP A 269 14.28 10.61 -15.62
CA ASP A 269 15.04 9.35 -15.52
C ASP A 269 14.44 8.42 -14.45
N GLY A 270 14.10 8.97 -13.28
CA GLY A 270 13.49 8.21 -12.18
C GLY A 270 12.08 7.69 -12.49
N LEU A 271 11.37 8.31 -13.44
CA LEU A 271 10.02 7.91 -13.81
C LEU A 271 9.95 6.74 -14.77
N GLU A 272 11.03 6.40 -15.49
CA GLU A 272 11.01 5.31 -16.47
C GLU A 272 10.56 3.98 -15.85
N GLY A 273 11.05 3.69 -14.64
CA GLY A 273 10.65 2.53 -13.85
C GLY A 273 9.17 2.55 -13.47
N PHE A 274 8.55 3.71 -13.26
CA PHE A 274 7.12 3.83 -12.96
C PHE A 274 6.26 3.72 -14.23
N TYR A 275 6.67 4.34 -15.34
CA TYR A 275 5.93 4.24 -16.61
C TYR A 275 5.85 2.81 -17.12
N ALA A 276 6.97 2.07 -17.08
CA ALA A 276 7.00 0.66 -17.48
C ALA A 276 6.10 -0.25 -16.62
N ASN A 277 5.74 0.22 -15.42
CA ASN A 277 5.03 -0.55 -14.41
C ASN A 277 3.71 0.11 -13.97
N LYS A 278 3.16 1.01 -14.79
CA LYS A 278 1.89 1.66 -14.49
C LYS A 278 0.78 0.62 -14.39
N LEU A 279 0.12 0.57 -13.24
CA LEU A 279 -1.07 -0.27 -13.05
C LEU A 279 -2.21 0.27 -13.92
N LYS A 280 -2.96 -0.64 -14.53
CA LYS A 280 -4.13 -0.31 -15.37
C LYS A 280 -5.29 -1.23 -15.00
N GLU A 281 -6.51 -0.82 -15.32
CA GLU A 281 -7.65 -1.74 -15.30
C GLU A 281 -7.47 -2.84 -16.37
N GLY A 282 -7.73 -4.10 -16.00
CA GLY A 282 -7.66 -5.26 -16.89
C GLY A 282 -6.93 -6.47 -16.28
N PRO A 283 -6.76 -7.56 -17.06
CA PRO A 283 -6.23 -8.83 -16.56
C PRO A 283 -4.84 -8.76 -15.90
N ASN A 284 -4.00 -7.84 -16.38
CA ASN A 284 -2.64 -7.64 -15.86
C ASN A 284 -2.57 -6.63 -14.71
N GLY A 285 -3.68 -6.01 -14.32
CA GLY A 285 -3.73 -5.03 -13.26
C GLY A 285 -4.95 -5.24 -12.36
N VAL A 286 -5.84 -4.25 -12.26
CA VAL A 286 -7.05 -4.34 -11.44
C VAL A 286 -8.20 -4.94 -12.24
N MET A 287 -8.81 -6.01 -11.73
CA MET A 287 -9.96 -6.67 -12.33
C MET A 287 -11.16 -6.49 -11.42
N ARG A 288 -12.30 -6.05 -11.97
CA ARG A 288 -13.57 -5.97 -11.25
C ARG A 288 -14.45 -7.16 -11.63
N HIS A 289 -15.14 -7.72 -10.65
CA HIS A 289 -15.99 -8.90 -10.81
C HIS A 289 -17.44 -8.50 -10.53
N TYR A 290 -18.37 -9.05 -11.31
CA TYR A 290 -19.75 -8.56 -11.36
C TYR A 290 -20.76 -9.71 -11.36
N ILE A 291 -21.98 -9.46 -10.88
CA ILE A 291 -23.15 -10.35 -11.04
C ILE A 291 -24.09 -9.76 -12.09
N HIS A 292 -24.56 -10.56 -13.03
CA HIS A 292 -25.58 -10.12 -14.00
C HIS A 292 -27.01 -10.47 -13.58
N LYS A 293 -27.25 -11.68 -13.06
CA LYS A 293 -28.60 -12.13 -12.67
C LYS A 293 -28.67 -12.51 -11.19
N ILE A 294 -29.67 -11.96 -10.49
CA ILE A 294 -29.96 -12.29 -9.09
C ILE A 294 -31.36 -12.89 -8.98
N GLN A 295 -31.49 -13.97 -8.25
CA GLN A 295 -32.76 -14.55 -7.85
C GLN A 295 -32.83 -14.66 -6.33
N PHE A 296 -34.03 -14.62 -5.79
CA PHE A 296 -34.26 -14.94 -4.39
C PHE A 296 -35.51 -15.79 -4.25
N HIS A 297 -35.48 -16.68 -3.27
CA HIS A 297 -36.59 -17.54 -2.89
C HIS A 297 -37.15 -17.09 -1.54
N ALA A 298 -38.48 -17.13 -1.39
CA ALA A 298 -39.14 -16.77 -0.13
C ALA A 298 -40.51 -17.43 -0.01
N LYS A 299 -41.05 -17.47 1.22
CA LYS A 299 -42.43 -17.91 1.44
C LYS A 299 -43.40 -16.77 1.13
N VAL A 300 -44.37 -17.06 0.24
CA VAL A 300 -45.43 -16.12 -0.14
C VAL A 300 -46.74 -16.60 0.47
N HIS A 301 -47.38 -15.77 1.27
CA HIS A 301 -48.65 -16.09 1.91
C HIS A 301 -49.78 -16.04 0.87
N THR A 302 -50.49 -17.16 0.69
CA THR A 302 -51.63 -17.27 -0.23
C THR A 302 -52.98 -17.17 0.45
N GLY A 303 -53.02 -17.32 1.78
CA GLY A 303 -54.26 -17.47 2.53
C GLY A 303 -54.92 -18.83 2.25
N GLY A 304 -55.18 -19.63 3.29
CA GLY A 304 -55.86 -20.91 3.18
C GLY A 304 -55.16 -22.07 3.87
N TRP A 305 -55.91 -23.16 4.06
CA TRP A 305 -55.47 -24.44 4.64
C TRP A 305 -55.31 -25.46 3.49
N PRO A 306 -54.39 -26.45 3.53
CA PRO A 306 -53.50 -26.85 4.62
C PRO A 306 -52.11 -26.21 4.62
N SER A 307 -51.70 -25.53 3.54
CA SER A 307 -50.44 -24.75 3.51
C SER A 307 -50.77 -23.30 3.18
N PRO A 308 -50.70 -22.38 4.16
CA PRO A 308 -51.02 -20.96 3.94
C PRO A 308 -49.97 -20.22 3.10
N TYR A 309 -48.96 -20.94 2.61
CA TYR A 309 -47.85 -20.40 1.85
C TYR A 309 -47.48 -21.31 0.68
N TYR A 310 -46.97 -20.71 -0.39
CA TYR A 310 -46.17 -21.39 -1.40
C TYR A 310 -44.75 -20.82 -1.42
N LEU A 311 -43.83 -21.58 -2.00
CA LEU A 311 -42.45 -21.14 -2.20
C LEU A 311 -42.37 -20.31 -3.49
N GLY A 312 -42.28 -18.99 -3.33
CA GLY A 312 -42.10 -18.05 -4.42
C GLY A 312 -40.63 -17.87 -4.78
N ARG A 313 -40.41 -17.36 -6.00
CA ARG A 313 -39.10 -16.87 -6.46
C ARG A 313 -39.28 -15.62 -7.31
N SER A 314 -38.26 -14.78 -7.37
CA SER A 314 -38.23 -13.71 -8.40
C SER A 314 -38.15 -14.35 -9.79
N ASN A 315 -39.17 -14.12 -10.61
CA ASN A 315 -39.26 -14.62 -11.97
C ASN A 315 -39.90 -13.55 -12.87
N PRO A 316 -39.18 -13.01 -13.88
CA PRO A 316 -37.80 -13.36 -14.24
C PRO A 316 -36.78 -12.99 -13.14
N PRO A 317 -35.58 -13.60 -13.14
CA PRO A 317 -34.48 -13.15 -12.29
C PRO A 317 -34.20 -11.66 -12.49
N MET A 318 -33.81 -10.98 -11.42
CA MET A 318 -33.49 -9.56 -11.44
C MET A 318 -32.23 -9.34 -12.28
N ASP A 319 -32.34 -8.45 -13.27
CA ASP A 319 -31.28 -8.14 -14.21
C ASP A 319 -30.46 -6.94 -13.76
N MET A 320 -29.24 -7.20 -13.29
CA MET A 320 -28.34 -6.17 -12.80
C MET A 320 -27.71 -5.35 -13.93
N THR A 321 -27.81 -5.82 -15.18
CA THR A 321 -27.27 -5.09 -16.32
C THR A 321 -28.14 -3.91 -16.76
N THR A 322 -29.34 -3.80 -16.20
CA THR A 322 -30.28 -2.69 -16.49
C THR A 322 -29.79 -1.35 -15.97
N HIS A 323 -29.01 -1.33 -14.88
CA HIS A 323 -28.47 -0.12 -14.27
C HIS A 323 -26.99 0.13 -14.61
N ASP A 324 -26.19 -0.93 -14.72
CA ASP A 324 -24.80 -0.86 -15.19
C ASP A 324 -24.60 -2.00 -16.19
N PRO A 325 -24.21 -1.75 -17.46
CA PRO A 325 -24.02 -2.82 -18.44
C PRO A 325 -23.00 -3.88 -18.03
N LYS A 326 -22.11 -3.61 -17.07
CA LYS A 326 -21.18 -4.59 -16.48
C LYS A 326 -21.82 -5.46 -15.40
N GLY A 327 -23.01 -5.11 -14.91
CA GLY A 327 -23.71 -5.77 -13.81
C GLY A 327 -23.40 -5.17 -12.44
N LEU A 328 -23.84 -5.87 -11.38
CA LEU A 328 -23.65 -5.45 -9.99
C LEU A 328 -22.25 -5.86 -9.50
N PHE A 329 -21.42 -4.88 -9.14
CA PHE A 329 -20.08 -5.12 -8.61
C PHE A 329 -20.08 -6.07 -7.40
N GLN A 330 -19.05 -6.90 -7.27
CA GLN A 330 -18.91 -7.85 -6.17
C GLN A 330 -17.60 -7.70 -5.40
N LEU A 331 -16.49 -7.62 -6.12
CA LEU A 331 -15.15 -7.42 -5.57
C LEU A 331 -14.22 -7.00 -6.70
N ALA A 332 -13.04 -6.53 -6.35
CA ALA A 332 -11.95 -6.25 -7.27
C ALA A 332 -10.68 -7.02 -6.86
N THR A 333 -9.96 -7.56 -7.83
CA THR A 333 -8.70 -8.25 -7.60
C THR A 333 -7.56 -7.55 -8.32
N VAL A 334 -6.32 -7.83 -7.89
CA VAL A 334 -5.11 -7.33 -8.57
C VAL A 334 -4.30 -8.53 -9.01
N SER A 335 -3.76 -8.48 -10.22
CA SER A 335 -2.98 -9.59 -10.77
C SER A 335 -1.82 -9.97 -9.83
N ALA A 336 -1.67 -11.26 -9.57
CA ALA A 336 -0.64 -11.76 -8.65
C ALA A 336 0.78 -11.42 -9.14
N GLY A 337 1.01 -11.44 -10.46
CA GLY A 337 2.28 -11.06 -11.06
C GLY A 337 2.61 -9.59 -10.82
N PHE A 338 1.62 -8.69 -10.90
CA PHE A 338 1.82 -7.28 -10.58
C PHE A 338 2.14 -7.09 -9.09
N LEU A 339 1.37 -7.71 -8.19
CA LEU A 339 1.58 -7.63 -6.75
C LEU A 339 2.95 -8.16 -6.32
N GLN A 340 3.40 -9.26 -6.92
CA GLN A 340 4.74 -9.79 -6.69
C GLN A 340 5.82 -8.80 -7.17
N LYS A 341 5.63 -8.21 -8.36
CA LYS A 341 6.57 -7.24 -8.92
C LYS A 341 6.74 -6.01 -8.03
N ILE A 342 5.65 -5.41 -7.54
CA ILE A 342 5.72 -4.26 -6.61
C ILE A 342 6.22 -4.65 -5.21
N GLY A 343 6.02 -5.91 -4.80
CA GLY A 343 6.53 -6.45 -3.55
C GLY A 343 8.05 -6.60 -3.56
N ASN A 344 8.59 -7.04 -4.69
CA ASN A 344 10.03 -7.10 -4.95
C ASN A 344 10.64 -5.70 -5.19
N GLY A 345 9.84 -4.78 -5.75
CA GLY A 345 10.14 -3.36 -5.85
C GLY A 345 10.51 -2.88 -7.24
N PHE A 346 10.54 -1.54 -7.37
CA PHE A 346 10.99 -0.83 -8.54
C PHE A 346 12.33 -0.15 -8.25
N ASN A 347 13.28 -0.34 -9.15
CA ASN A 347 14.51 0.41 -9.16
C ASN A 347 14.22 1.80 -9.76
N VAL A 348 14.48 2.84 -8.98
CA VAL A 348 14.36 4.23 -9.39
C VAL A 348 15.77 4.78 -9.48
N SER A 349 16.21 5.11 -10.69
CA SER A 349 17.54 5.68 -10.93
C SER A 349 17.36 7.07 -11.52
N GLN A 350 18.02 8.07 -10.92
CA GLN A 350 17.91 9.45 -11.37
C GLN A 350 19.29 10.02 -11.64
N GLY A 351 19.50 10.47 -12.88
CA GLY A 351 20.72 11.16 -13.28
C GLY A 351 20.70 12.61 -12.79
N TRP A 352 21.89 13.15 -12.54
CA TRP A 352 22.10 14.56 -12.24
C TRP A 352 23.40 15.04 -12.86
N ASP A 353 23.46 16.33 -13.17
CA ASP A 353 24.65 16.95 -13.76
C ASP A 353 25.59 17.45 -12.66
N ALA A 354 26.78 16.87 -12.59
CA ALA A 354 27.82 17.31 -11.67
C ALA A 354 28.32 18.71 -12.04
N PRO A 355 28.47 19.62 -11.05
CA PRO A 355 29.00 20.95 -11.30
C PRO A 355 30.48 20.88 -11.69
N SER A 356 30.93 21.88 -12.47
CA SER A 356 32.35 22.07 -12.76
C SER A 356 33.13 22.34 -11.47
N ASN A 357 34.29 21.68 -11.34
CA ASN A 357 35.17 21.82 -10.18
C ASN A 357 36.47 22.55 -10.56
N TYR A 358 37.19 23.00 -9.54
CA TYR A 358 38.46 23.71 -9.69
C TYR A 358 39.51 22.94 -10.49
N PHE A 359 39.53 21.60 -10.39
CA PHE A 359 40.50 20.72 -11.05
C PHE A 359 40.08 20.33 -12.49
N LYS A 360 38.96 20.85 -13.00
CA LYS A 360 38.40 20.53 -14.33
C LYS A 360 38.19 19.03 -14.58
N VAL A 361 37.98 18.25 -13.52
CA VAL A 361 37.65 16.82 -13.62
C VAL A 361 36.23 16.68 -14.14
N ASN A 362 36.01 15.94 -15.24
CA ASN A 362 34.65 15.69 -15.72
C ASN A 362 34.00 14.54 -14.95
N PHE A 363 33.34 14.87 -13.83
CA PHE A 363 32.61 13.88 -13.04
C PHE A 363 31.42 13.28 -13.78
N ASN A 364 30.89 13.95 -14.80
CA ASN A 364 29.78 13.40 -15.57
C ASN A 364 30.19 12.15 -16.36
N ASP A 365 31.43 12.09 -16.82
CA ASP A 365 31.97 10.94 -17.54
C ASP A 365 32.49 9.86 -16.59
N ILE A 366 33.19 10.28 -15.52
CA ILE A 366 33.90 9.35 -14.62
C ILE A 366 32.94 8.60 -13.69
N ALA A 367 31.86 9.25 -13.26
CA ALA A 367 30.90 8.68 -12.32
C ALA A 367 29.56 8.32 -12.99
N ALA A 368 29.55 8.17 -14.32
CA ALA A 368 28.35 7.82 -15.07
C ALA A 368 27.77 6.46 -14.64
N CYS A 369 26.49 6.44 -14.32
CA CYS A 369 25.73 5.21 -14.17
C CYS A 369 25.31 4.67 -15.54
N LYS A 370 25.14 3.35 -15.63
CA LYS A 370 24.74 2.69 -16.88
C LYS A 370 23.33 3.11 -17.32
N GLU A 371 22.46 3.36 -16.35
CA GLU A 371 21.04 3.62 -16.52
C GLU A 371 20.78 5.01 -17.11
N THR A 372 21.59 6.00 -16.74
CA THR A 372 21.33 7.41 -17.04
C THR A 372 22.42 8.06 -17.88
N GLY A 373 23.57 7.39 -18.07
CA GLY A 373 24.75 7.95 -18.74
C GLY A 373 25.38 9.14 -17.98
N ARG A 374 24.97 9.36 -16.74
CA ARG A 374 25.36 10.48 -15.87
C ARG A 374 25.54 9.99 -14.43
N PRO A 375 26.19 10.77 -13.55
CA PRO A 375 26.16 10.51 -12.12
C PRO A 375 24.72 10.32 -11.69
N CYS A 376 24.45 9.24 -10.96
CA CYS A 376 23.10 8.91 -10.55
C CYS A 376 23.00 8.62 -9.06
N VAL A 377 21.77 8.75 -8.59
CA VAL A 377 21.31 8.22 -7.31
C VAL A 377 20.30 7.12 -7.59
N HIS A 378 20.22 6.16 -6.68
CA HIS A 378 19.39 4.97 -6.82
C HIS A 378 18.54 4.79 -5.58
N ALA A 379 17.30 4.33 -5.76
CA ALA A 379 16.49 3.85 -4.66
C ALA A 379 15.69 2.64 -5.13
N LEU A 380 15.59 1.62 -4.27
CA LEU A 380 14.61 0.54 -4.45
C LEU A 380 13.37 0.89 -3.63
N ILE A 381 12.22 0.98 -4.29
CA ILE A 381 10.94 1.29 -3.65
C ILE A 381 9.97 0.11 -3.82
N THR A 382 9.35 -0.31 -2.72
CA THR A 382 8.45 -1.48 -2.71
C THR A 382 7.14 -1.11 -2.03
N THR A 383 6.09 -1.86 -2.39
CA THR A 383 4.83 -1.90 -1.64
C THR A 383 4.71 -3.28 -1.02
N GLN A 384 4.67 -3.36 0.31
CA GLN A 384 4.65 -4.63 1.03
C GLN A 384 3.45 -4.72 1.96
N CYS A 385 2.83 -5.90 2.02
CA CYS A 385 1.87 -6.24 3.05
C CYS A 385 2.36 -7.45 3.88
N PRO A 386 1.75 -7.74 5.05
CA PRO A 386 2.17 -8.85 5.90
C PRO A 386 2.22 -10.23 5.21
N GLN A 387 1.49 -10.41 4.10
CA GLN A 387 1.43 -11.67 3.34
C GLN A 387 2.51 -11.81 2.25
N LEU A 388 3.56 -10.97 2.25
CA LEU A 388 4.64 -11.01 1.26
C LEU A 388 5.30 -12.40 1.12
N LYS A 389 5.67 -13.04 2.24
CA LYS A 389 6.51 -14.26 2.26
C LYS A 389 5.79 -15.55 1.84
N GLY A 390 4.47 -15.56 1.76
CA GLY A 390 3.68 -16.78 1.47
C GLY A 390 2.47 -16.56 0.56
N GLY A 391 2.22 -15.34 0.10
CA GLY A 391 1.02 -14.98 -0.66
C GLY A 391 1.31 -14.07 -1.86
N ASN A 392 2.53 -14.04 -2.40
CA ASN A 392 2.90 -13.18 -3.54
C ASN A 392 2.52 -11.70 -3.32
N ASN A 393 2.71 -11.20 -2.09
CA ASN A 393 2.32 -9.85 -1.69
C ASN A 393 0.83 -9.54 -1.88
N ASN A 394 -0.03 -10.55 -1.72
CA ASN A 394 -1.46 -10.42 -1.96
C ASN A 394 -2.26 -10.32 -0.66
N CYS A 395 -2.62 -9.08 -0.35
CA CYS A 395 -3.53 -8.73 0.73
C CYS A 395 -4.81 -8.06 0.20
N VAL A 396 -5.06 -8.11 -1.11
CA VAL A 396 -6.30 -7.59 -1.71
C VAL A 396 -7.39 -8.66 -1.70
N TRP A 397 -7.05 -9.89 -2.11
CA TRP A 397 -7.98 -11.02 -2.21
C TRP A 397 -7.19 -12.34 -2.31
N PRO A 398 -7.57 -13.49 -1.71
CA PRO A 398 -8.86 -13.83 -1.08
C PRO A 398 -9.00 -13.48 0.41
N TYR A 399 -7.94 -12.97 1.04
CA TYR A 399 -7.94 -12.57 2.44
C TYR A 399 -7.62 -11.08 2.57
N PRO A 400 -8.59 -10.20 2.26
CA PRO A 400 -8.38 -8.75 2.24
C PRO A 400 -7.87 -8.25 3.59
N THR A 401 -6.64 -7.70 3.58
CA THR A 401 -5.94 -7.19 4.77
C THR A 401 -5.34 -5.83 4.40
N PRO A 402 -6.01 -4.69 4.71
CA PRO A 402 -5.62 -3.35 4.26
C PRO A 402 -4.39 -2.82 5.04
N LYS A 403 -3.25 -3.48 4.87
CA LYS A 403 -1.99 -3.22 5.57
C LYS A 403 -0.79 -3.12 4.62
N TYR A 404 -1.02 -2.69 3.37
CA TYR A 404 0.06 -2.32 2.47
C TYR A 404 0.79 -1.08 2.99
N GLN A 405 2.11 -1.16 2.98
CA GLN A 405 3.02 -0.11 3.40
C GLN A 405 4.10 0.10 2.34
N THR A 406 4.46 1.36 2.12
CA THR A 406 5.59 1.73 1.27
C THR A 406 6.89 1.46 2.03
N ARG A 407 7.84 0.74 1.42
CA ARG A 407 9.19 0.58 1.96
C ARG A 407 10.21 1.07 0.95
N LEU A 408 11.03 2.01 1.39
CA LEU A 408 12.11 2.60 0.62
C LEU A 408 13.45 2.04 1.11
N TYR A 409 14.32 1.73 0.16
CA TYR A 409 15.70 1.29 0.37
C TYR A 409 16.60 2.22 -0.46
N PRO A 410 17.10 3.32 0.15
CA PRO A 410 18.00 4.28 -0.50
C PRO A 410 19.36 3.68 -0.88
#